data_AF-A0A426YI42-F1
#
_entry.id   AF-A0A426YI42-F1
#
_cell.length_a   1.000
_cell.length_b   1.000
_cell.length_c   1.000
_cell.angle_alpha   90.00
_cell.angle_beta   90.00
_cell.angle_gamma   90.00
#
_symmetry.space_group_name_H-M   'P 1'
#
loop_
_entity.id
_entity.type
_entity.pdbx_description
1 polymer ?
#
loop_
_entity_poly.entity_id
_entity_poly.type
_entity_poly.pdbx_seq_one_letter_code
_entity_poly.pdbx_strand_id
1 'polypeptide(L)'
;MEIHNMYRAQISAKNTLVLFEALHVVACHAHKVNSDADLRSKLQELGSMTQMQDPPLLRLENESYHSCLVLLRSIATDRHRNGDLDSEACLVDLCNEVLEVYIRTATGQPGEASTGAQPISHWLIPVGSAKRRELAARAPVVVSTLQAISGLGDTSFEKNLARFFPLLAGLISCEHGSSEVQLALSDMLSTRVGPVLLWAC
;
A
#
# COMPACT_ATOMS: atom_id res chain seq x y z
N MET A 1 -12.58 -4.02 -12.54
CA MET A 1 -11.30 -4.18 -13.27
C MET A 1 -11.42 -4.91 -14.60
N GLU A 2 -12.29 -5.91 -14.74
CA GLU A 2 -12.46 -6.66 -16.00
C GLU A 2 -12.83 -5.77 -17.20
N ILE A 3 -13.78 -4.84 -17.03
CA ILE A 3 -14.17 -3.88 -18.07
C ILE A 3 -12.96 -3.01 -18.48
N HIS A 4 -12.19 -2.50 -17.53
CA HIS A 4 -10.97 -1.74 -17.84
C HIS A 4 -9.99 -2.59 -18.66
N ASN A 5 -9.78 -3.85 -18.30
CA ASN A 5 -8.87 -4.74 -19.02
C ASN A 5 -9.35 -5.03 -20.45
N MET A 6 -10.66 -5.23 -20.66
CA MET A 6 -11.24 -5.42 -21.98
C MET A 6 -11.06 -4.21 -22.90
N TYR A 7 -11.19 -3.01 -22.35
CA TYR A 7 -11.14 -1.76 -23.12
C TYR A 7 -9.81 -1.00 -22.97
N ARG A 8 -8.77 -1.63 -22.39
CA ARG A 8 -7.49 -0.97 -22.05
C ARG A 8 -6.88 -0.22 -23.24
N ALA A 9 -6.91 -0.82 -24.44
CA ALA A 9 -6.35 -0.19 -25.64
C ALA A 9 -7.12 1.08 -26.09
N GLN A 10 -8.40 1.17 -25.72
CA GLN A 10 -9.36 2.21 -26.12
C GLN A 10 -9.50 3.32 -25.07
N ILE A 11 -9.21 3.02 -23.79
CA ILE A 11 -9.27 4.00 -22.71
C ILE A 11 -8.01 4.89 -22.77
N SER A 12 -8.20 6.20 -22.69
CA SER A 12 -7.10 7.16 -22.64
C SER A 12 -6.48 7.20 -21.24
N ALA A 13 -5.20 7.55 -21.13
CA ALA A 13 -4.52 7.69 -19.84
C ALA A 13 -5.25 8.66 -18.91
N LYS A 14 -5.78 9.77 -19.44
CA LYS A 14 -6.58 10.74 -18.68
C LYS A 14 -7.83 10.11 -18.05
N ASN A 15 -8.55 9.26 -18.79
CA ASN A 15 -9.72 8.59 -18.26
C ASN A 15 -9.34 7.52 -17.23
N THR A 16 -8.21 6.84 -17.42
CA THR A 16 -7.65 5.91 -16.44
C THR A 16 -7.24 6.63 -15.15
N LEU A 17 -6.70 7.85 -15.23
CA LEU A 17 -6.41 8.69 -14.05
C LEU A 17 -7.67 9.09 -13.30
N VAL A 18 -8.74 9.48 -13.99
CA VAL A 18 -10.04 9.77 -13.33
C VAL A 18 -10.58 8.54 -12.60
N LEU A 19 -10.44 7.35 -13.19
CA LEU A 19 -10.83 6.10 -12.53
C LEU A 19 -9.95 5.80 -11.31
N PHE A 20 -8.65 6.05 -11.42
CA PHE A 20 -7.71 5.96 -10.30
C PHE A 20 -8.12 6.90 -9.16
N GLU A 21 -8.35 8.18 -9.42
CA GLU A 21 -8.74 9.17 -8.40
C GLU A 21 -10.03 8.74 -7.66
N ALA A 22 -11.03 8.27 -8.41
CA ALA A 22 -12.28 7.80 -7.81
C ALA A 22 -12.06 6.58 -6.90
N LEU A 23 -11.28 5.59 -7.35
CA LEU A 23 -10.96 4.40 -6.56
C LEU A 23 -10.05 4.71 -5.37
N HIS A 24 -9.15 5.67 -5.51
CA HIS A 24 -8.28 6.13 -4.43
C HIS A 24 -9.08 6.78 -3.32
N VAL A 25 -10.07 7.64 -3.66
CA VAL A 25 -11.02 8.19 -2.68
C VAL A 25 -11.76 7.09 -1.92
N VAL A 26 -12.20 6.03 -2.61
CA VAL A 26 -12.85 4.88 -1.98
C VAL A 26 -11.88 4.16 -1.03
N ALA A 27 -10.65 3.90 -1.46
CA ALA A 27 -9.62 3.26 -0.65
C ALA A 27 -9.31 4.06 0.63
N CYS A 28 -9.04 5.36 0.49
CA CYS A 28 -8.75 6.25 1.61
C CYS A 28 -9.96 6.38 2.56
N HIS A 29 -11.17 6.45 2.03
CA HIS A 29 -12.37 6.52 2.87
C HIS A 29 -12.57 5.23 3.66
N ALA A 30 -12.46 4.07 3.00
CA ALA A 30 -12.54 2.78 3.67
C ALA A 30 -11.47 2.62 4.75
N HIS A 31 -10.22 3.02 4.46
CA HIS A 31 -9.12 3.01 5.43
C HIS A 31 -9.40 3.91 6.64
N LYS A 32 -9.85 5.15 6.41
CA LYS A 32 -10.17 6.11 7.47
C LYS A 32 -11.26 5.59 8.40
N VAL A 33 -12.35 5.06 7.84
CA VAL A 33 -13.45 4.49 8.65
C VAL A 33 -12.99 3.23 9.38
N ASN A 34 -12.19 2.37 8.75
CA ASN A 34 -11.69 1.15 9.37
C ASN A 34 -10.69 1.41 10.51
N SER A 35 -9.95 2.51 10.44
CA SER A 35 -8.92 2.89 11.42
C SER A 35 -9.47 3.72 12.59
N ASP A 36 -10.69 4.24 12.49
CA ASP A 36 -11.36 5.01 13.55
C ASP A 36 -12.12 4.09 14.51
N ALA A 37 -11.50 3.76 15.65
CA ALA A 37 -12.07 2.86 16.64
C ALA A 37 -13.39 3.37 17.25
N ASP A 38 -13.54 4.70 17.40
CA ASP A 38 -14.75 5.32 17.96
C ASP A 38 -15.90 5.24 16.96
N LEU A 39 -15.62 5.47 15.68
CA LEU A 39 -16.62 5.30 14.62
C LEU A 39 -16.99 3.82 14.44
N ARG A 40 -16.02 2.91 14.49
CA ARG A 40 -16.25 1.46 14.38
C ARG A 40 -17.11 0.92 15.52
N SER A 41 -16.88 1.37 16.75
CA SER A 41 -17.72 0.96 17.89
C SER A 41 -19.17 1.43 17.73
N LYS A 42 -19.38 2.70 17.36
CA LYS A 42 -20.73 3.25 17.07
C LYS A 42 -21.43 2.52 15.91
N LEU A 43 -20.70 2.20 14.84
CA LEU A 43 -21.24 1.45 13.70
C LEU A 43 -21.65 0.02 14.11
N GLN A 44 -20.87 -0.63 14.97
CA GLN A 44 -21.19 -1.95 15.48
C GLN A 44 -22.44 -1.93 16.38
N GLU A 45 -22.57 -0.92 17.24
CA GLU A 45 -23.77 -0.70 18.06
C GLU A 45 -25.01 -0.52 17.17
N LEU A 46 -24.94 0.40 16.20
CA LEU A 46 -26.04 0.64 15.25
C LEU A 46 -26.37 -0.62 14.44
N GLY A 47 -25.37 -1.34 13.94
CA GLY A 47 -25.54 -2.58 13.20
C GLY A 47 -26.28 -3.65 14.01
N SER A 48 -25.99 -3.74 15.31
CA SER A 48 -26.70 -4.66 16.21
C SER A 48 -28.18 -4.29 16.37
N MET A 49 -28.51 -3.00 16.39
CA MET A 49 -29.89 -2.51 16.48
C MET A 49 -30.68 -2.67 15.19
N THR A 50 -30.01 -2.51 14.04
CA THR A 50 -30.65 -2.54 12.71
C THR A 50 -30.57 -3.90 12.01
N GLN A 51 -29.91 -4.89 12.63
CA GLN A 51 -29.58 -6.19 12.03
C GLN A 51 -28.77 -6.07 10.73
N MET A 52 -28.02 -4.97 10.56
CA MET A 52 -27.14 -4.79 9.40
C MET A 52 -25.81 -5.51 9.62
N GLN A 53 -25.28 -6.10 8.56
CA GLN A 53 -23.95 -6.70 8.57
C GLN A 53 -22.86 -5.63 8.66
N ASP A 54 -21.73 -6.00 9.26
CA ASP A 54 -20.56 -5.15 9.33
C ASP A 54 -20.04 -4.86 7.89
N PRO A 55 -19.88 -3.59 7.50
CA PRO A 55 -19.39 -3.27 6.17
C PRO A 55 -17.98 -3.86 5.95
N PRO A 56 -17.69 -4.49 4.80
CA PRO A 56 -16.42 -5.16 4.53
C PRO A 56 -15.32 -4.15 4.16
N LEU A 57 -15.07 -3.16 5.02
CA LEU A 57 -14.20 -1.99 4.76
C LEU A 57 -12.77 -2.39 4.43
N LEU A 58 -12.19 -3.34 5.17
CA LEU A 58 -10.83 -3.83 4.91
C LEU A 58 -10.71 -4.48 3.52
N ARG A 59 -11.73 -5.22 3.08
CA ARG A 59 -11.74 -5.82 1.74
C ARG A 59 -11.84 -4.73 0.68
N LEU A 60 -12.75 -3.78 0.87
CA LEU A 60 -12.94 -2.65 -0.04
C LEU A 60 -11.68 -1.79 -0.17
N GLU A 61 -11.02 -1.48 0.95
CA GLU A 61 -9.71 -0.80 1.00
C GLU A 61 -8.69 -1.55 0.14
N ASN A 62 -8.49 -2.84 0.40
CA ASN A 62 -7.48 -3.65 -0.29
C ASN A 62 -7.74 -3.80 -1.78
N GLU A 63 -8.98 -4.10 -2.17
CA GLU A 63 -9.37 -4.25 -3.58
C GLU A 63 -9.24 -2.93 -4.34
N SER A 64 -9.54 -1.81 -3.69
CA SER A 64 -9.43 -0.47 -4.28
C SER A 64 -7.97 -0.06 -4.46
N TYR A 65 -7.10 -0.24 -3.46
CA TYR A 65 -5.67 0.00 -3.61
C TYR A 65 -5.03 -0.89 -4.67
N HIS A 66 -5.36 -2.18 -4.69
CA HIS A 66 -4.87 -3.09 -5.72
C HIS A 66 -5.30 -2.63 -7.12
N SER A 67 -6.55 -2.22 -7.28
CA SER A 67 -7.06 -1.67 -8.54
C SER A 67 -6.30 -0.39 -8.93
N CYS A 68 -6.05 0.52 -7.99
CA CYS A 68 -5.25 1.73 -8.23
C CYS A 68 -3.84 1.39 -8.75
N LEU A 69 -3.15 0.43 -8.12
CA LEU A 69 -1.83 -0.02 -8.57
C LEU A 69 -1.87 -0.57 -10.00
N VAL A 70 -2.89 -1.36 -10.34
CA VAL A 70 -3.05 -1.92 -11.69
C VAL A 70 -3.28 -0.81 -12.72
N LEU A 71 -4.12 0.18 -12.42
CA LEU A 71 -4.40 1.31 -13.31
C LEU A 71 -3.16 2.16 -13.55
N LEU A 72 -2.42 2.54 -12.51
CA LEU A 72 -1.22 3.37 -12.63
C LEU A 72 -0.09 2.64 -13.36
N ARG A 73 0.14 1.35 -13.06
CA ARG A 73 1.09 0.53 -13.82
C ARG A 73 0.71 0.38 -15.29
N SER A 74 -0.59 0.25 -15.57
CA SER A 74 -1.09 0.17 -16.94
C SER A 74 -0.66 1.40 -17.74
N ILE A 75 -0.85 2.60 -17.19
CA ILE A 75 -0.45 3.86 -17.83
C ILE A 75 1.07 3.94 -17.95
N ALA A 76 1.81 3.61 -16.88
CA ALA A 76 3.27 3.70 -16.85
C ALA A 76 3.96 2.74 -17.84
N THR A 77 3.37 1.57 -18.14
CA THR A 77 3.91 0.62 -19.12
C THR A 77 3.66 1.09 -20.56
N ASP A 78 2.55 1.81 -20.80
CA ASP A 78 2.16 2.33 -22.11
C ASP A 78 2.88 3.66 -22.46
N ARG A 79 4.04 3.94 -21.83
CA ARG A 79 4.85 5.18 -21.89
C ARG A 79 5.18 5.68 -23.29
N HIS A 80 5.19 4.80 -24.29
CA HIS A 80 5.39 5.18 -25.69
C HIS A 80 4.22 5.98 -26.30
N ARG A 81 3.04 5.99 -25.66
CA ARG A 81 1.82 6.65 -26.16
C ARG A 81 1.47 7.95 -25.42
N ASN A 82 1.97 8.15 -24.21
CA ASN A 82 1.70 9.31 -23.36
C ASN A 82 2.94 9.62 -22.52
N GLY A 83 3.66 10.72 -22.81
CA GLY A 83 4.83 11.18 -22.06
C GLY A 83 4.48 11.80 -20.72
N ASP A 84 3.71 11.09 -19.88
CA ASP A 84 3.01 11.68 -18.75
C ASP A 84 3.75 11.42 -17.42
N LEU A 85 4.62 12.36 -17.05
CA LEU A 85 5.41 12.34 -15.81
C LEU A 85 4.53 12.24 -14.55
N ASP A 86 3.29 12.73 -14.63
CA ASP A 86 2.35 12.76 -13.50
C ASP A 86 1.93 11.34 -13.07
N SER A 87 1.83 10.40 -14.02
CA SER A 87 1.41 9.02 -13.74
C SER A 87 2.44 8.22 -12.92
N GLU A 88 3.73 8.46 -13.15
CA GLU A 88 4.81 7.82 -12.38
C GLU A 88 4.88 8.40 -10.97
N ALA A 89 4.71 9.73 -10.83
CA ALA A 89 4.63 10.37 -9.52
C ALA A 89 3.46 9.81 -8.70
N CYS A 90 2.26 9.71 -9.30
CA CYS A 90 1.10 9.09 -8.64
C CYS A 90 1.37 7.64 -8.22
N LEU A 91 2.09 6.85 -9.04
CA LEU A 91 2.44 5.46 -8.69
C LEU A 91 3.37 5.42 -7.48
N VAL A 92 4.40 6.26 -7.47
CA VAL A 92 5.34 6.36 -6.35
C VAL A 92 4.61 6.78 -5.08
N ASP A 93 3.75 7.80 -5.16
CA ASP A 93 2.99 8.30 -4.00
C ASP A 93 2.05 7.23 -3.44
N LEU A 94 1.33 6.51 -4.31
CA LEU A 94 0.49 5.39 -3.90
C LEU A 94 1.29 4.26 -3.25
N CYS A 95 2.47 3.94 -3.78
CA CYS A 95 3.33 2.92 -3.20
C CYS A 95 3.79 3.32 -1.78
N ASN A 96 4.18 4.58 -1.58
CA ASN A 96 4.55 5.08 -0.25
C ASN A 96 3.36 4.97 0.71
N GLU A 97 2.19 5.43 0.30
CA GLU A 97 0.96 5.41 1.12
C GLU A 97 0.60 3.99 1.56
N VAL A 98 0.59 3.02 0.64
CA VAL A 98 0.25 1.62 0.97
C VAL A 98 1.24 1.03 1.97
N LEU A 99 2.54 1.26 1.78
CA LEU A 99 3.56 0.76 2.70
C LEU A 99 3.46 1.44 4.08
N GLU A 100 3.23 2.75 4.12
CA GLU A 100 3.02 3.48 5.38
C GLU A 100 1.80 2.96 6.14
N VAL A 101 0.67 2.76 5.46
CA VAL A 101 -0.55 2.19 6.04
C VAL A 101 -0.27 0.81 6.64
N TYR A 102 0.44 -0.04 5.91
CA TYR A 102 0.79 -1.38 6.40
C TYR A 102 1.70 -1.33 7.63
N ILE A 103 2.77 -0.52 7.59
CA ILE A 103 3.72 -0.40 8.69
C ILE A 103 3.04 0.20 9.92
N ARG A 104 2.25 1.26 9.77
CA ARG A 104 1.47 1.86 10.86
C ARG A 104 0.50 0.87 11.48
N THR A 105 -0.14 0.07 10.64
CA THR A 105 -0.92 -1.07 11.11
C THR A 105 -0.03 -1.97 11.94
N ALA A 106 1.08 -2.50 11.41
CA ALA A 106 1.93 -3.45 12.12
C ALA A 106 2.46 -2.92 13.47
N THR A 107 2.95 -1.69 13.50
CA THR A 107 3.54 -1.07 14.70
C THR A 107 2.49 -0.59 15.72
N GLY A 108 1.24 -0.37 15.28
CA GLY A 108 0.17 0.09 16.17
C GLY A 108 0.33 1.52 16.66
N GLN A 109 1.09 2.35 15.94
CA GLN A 109 1.21 3.76 16.27
C GLN A 109 -0.13 4.48 15.99
N PRO A 110 -0.73 5.15 16.98
CA PRO A 110 -1.83 6.09 16.74
C PRO A 110 -1.31 7.23 15.87
N GLY A 111 -2.14 7.71 14.94
CA GLY A 111 -1.79 8.72 13.94
C GLY A 111 -1.59 10.14 14.46
N GLU A 112 -0.80 10.33 15.52
CA GLU A 112 -0.38 11.66 15.99
C GLU A 112 1.14 11.73 16.13
N ALA A 113 1.72 12.70 15.44
CA ALA A 113 3.11 13.12 15.56
C ALA A 113 3.38 13.59 17.01
N SER A 114 3.69 12.65 17.89
CA SER A 114 4.15 12.97 19.23
C SER A 114 5.60 13.41 19.13
N THR A 115 5.78 14.73 19.12
CA THR A 115 7.06 15.40 19.33
C THR A 115 7.48 15.13 20.78
N GLY A 116 8.13 14.00 21.01
CA GLY A 116 8.60 13.62 22.34
C GLY A 116 9.18 12.22 22.29
N ALA A 117 10.47 12.11 22.60
CA ALA A 117 11.22 10.86 22.66
C ALA A 117 10.47 9.84 23.54
N GLN A 118 9.71 8.94 22.90
CA GLN A 118 9.16 7.78 23.56
C GLN A 118 10.27 6.71 23.64
N PRO A 119 10.46 6.08 24.81
CA PRO A 119 11.50 5.08 24.98
C PRO A 119 11.21 3.90 24.05
N ILE A 120 12.24 3.45 23.35
CA ILE A 120 12.21 2.22 22.55
C ILE A 120 11.95 1.07 23.54
N SER A 121 10.68 0.70 23.69
CA SER A 121 10.27 -0.51 24.37
C SER A 121 10.84 -1.68 23.57
N HIS A 122 11.98 -2.21 24.00
CA HIS A 122 12.67 -3.36 23.40
C HIS A 122 11.88 -4.68 23.49
N TRP A 123 10.69 -4.65 24.10
CA TRP A 123 9.76 -5.77 24.11
C TRP A 123 8.75 -5.60 22.99
N LEU A 124 9.00 -6.28 21.87
CA LEU A 124 8.01 -6.50 20.84
C LEU A 124 6.87 -7.33 21.44
N ILE A 125 5.80 -6.67 21.88
CA ILE A 125 4.55 -7.36 22.24
C ILE A 125 4.01 -7.95 20.94
N PRO A 126 3.79 -9.29 20.87
CA PRO A 126 3.28 -9.91 19.66
C PRO A 126 1.95 -9.27 19.25
N VAL A 127 1.81 -9.04 17.95
CA VAL A 127 0.60 -8.49 17.36
C VAL A 127 -0.60 -9.37 17.75
N GLY A 128 -1.67 -8.74 18.25
CA GLY A 128 -2.91 -9.46 18.59
C GLY A 128 -3.49 -10.22 17.39
N SER A 129 -4.22 -11.31 17.63
CA SER A 129 -4.73 -12.19 16.55
C SER A 129 -5.59 -11.47 15.51
N ALA A 130 -6.40 -10.49 15.92
CA ALA A 130 -7.21 -9.66 15.01
C ALA A 130 -6.32 -8.83 14.07
N LYS A 131 -5.29 -8.20 14.64
CA LYS A 131 -4.36 -7.35 13.91
C LYS A 131 -3.42 -8.15 13.00
N ARG A 132 -3.04 -9.37 13.40
CA ARG A 132 -2.30 -10.30 12.54
C ARG A 132 -3.15 -10.71 11.33
N ARG A 133 -4.45 -10.95 11.52
CA ARG A 133 -5.39 -11.25 10.43
C ARG A 133 -5.57 -10.06 9.49
N GLU A 134 -5.62 -8.84 10.03
CA GLU A 134 -5.67 -7.61 9.24
C GLU A 134 -4.41 -7.44 8.37
N LEU A 135 -3.22 -7.65 8.93
CA LEU A 135 -1.96 -7.64 8.19
C LEU A 135 -1.91 -8.72 7.11
N ALA A 136 -2.43 -9.92 7.39
CA ALA A 136 -2.51 -10.99 6.40
C ALA A 136 -3.44 -10.61 5.24
N ALA A 137 -4.57 -9.95 5.52
CA ALA A 137 -5.49 -9.48 4.49
C ALA A 137 -4.89 -8.36 3.63
N ARG A 138 -4.03 -7.50 4.20
CA ARG A 138 -3.31 -6.44 3.45
C ARG A 138 -2.11 -6.96 2.64
N ALA A 139 -1.60 -8.15 2.96
CA ALA A 139 -0.38 -8.69 2.34
C ALA A 139 -0.38 -8.70 0.80
N PRO A 140 -1.45 -9.09 0.09
CA PRO A 140 -1.44 -9.11 -1.38
C PRO A 140 -1.23 -7.73 -2.01
N VAL A 141 -1.76 -6.66 -1.39
CA VAL A 141 -1.58 -5.28 -1.87
C VAL A 141 -0.15 -4.82 -1.62
N VAL A 142 0.45 -5.16 -0.48
CA VAL A 142 1.85 -4.86 -0.17
C VAL A 142 2.80 -5.58 -1.11
N VAL A 143 2.56 -6.87 -1.38
CA VAL A 143 3.34 -7.65 -2.36
C VAL A 143 3.23 -7.00 -3.74
N SER A 144 2.01 -6.63 -4.16
CA SER A 144 1.80 -5.89 -5.41
C SER A 144 2.53 -4.55 -5.41
N THR A 145 2.63 -3.87 -4.26
CA THR A 145 3.35 -2.60 -4.14
C THR A 145 4.86 -2.79 -4.29
N LEU A 146 5.45 -3.77 -3.62
CA LEU A 146 6.88 -4.10 -3.72
C LEU A 146 7.26 -4.49 -5.15
N GLN A 147 6.43 -5.28 -5.82
CA GLN A 147 6.60 -5.58 -7.24
C GLN A 147 6.53 -4.32 -8.12
N ALA A 148 5.78 -3.29 -7.71
CA ALA A 148 5.61 -2.07 -8.51
C ALA A 148 6.87 -1.23 -8.43
N ILE A 149 7.42 -1.12 -7.22
CA ILE A 149 8.71 -0.49 -6.94
C ILE A 149 9.82 -1.23 -7.70
N SER A 150 9.85 -2.58 -7.67
CA SER A 150 10.79 -3.39 -8.46
C SER A 150 10.68 -3.17 -9.97
N GLY A 151 9.51 -2.76 -10.47
CA GLY A 151 9.25 -2.52 -11.89
C GLY A 151 9.65 -1.11 -12.37
N LEU A 152 10.03 -0.19 -11.47
CA LEU A 152 10.46 1.15 -11.85
C LEU A 152 11.79 1.10 -12.63
N GLY A 153 12.01 2.03 -13.56
CA GLY A 153 13.33 2.17 -14.20
C GLY A 153 14.41 2.57 -13.18
N ASP A 154 15.67 2.21 -13.43
CA ASP A 154 16.78 2.44 -12.47
C ASP A 154 16.87 3.90 -12.01
N THR A 155 16.85 4.84 -12.97
CA THR A 155 16.87 6.29 -12.67
C THR A 155 15.66 6.76 -11.85
N SER A 156 14.49 6.16 -12.03
CA SER A 156 13.29 6.51 -11.26
C SER A 156 13.36 5.95 -9.84
N PHE A 157 13.84 4.70 -9.71
CA PHE A 157 14.06 4.07 -8.43
C PHE A 157 15.10 4.80 -7.60
N GLU A 158 16.26 5.15 -8.18
CA GLU A 158 17.31 5.91 -7.50
C GLU A 158 16.82 7.28 -7.00
N LYS A 159 16.07 8.01 -7.84
CA LYS A 159 15.48 9.31 -7.46
C LYS A 159 14.52 9.21 -6.27
N ASN A 160 13.81 8.09 -6.15
CA ASN A 160 12.82 7.88 -5.09
C ASN A 160 13.34 7.02 -3.93
N LEU A 161 14.61 6.58 -3.97
CA LEU A 161 15.18 5.69 -2.97
C LEU A 161 15.13 6.28 -1.56
N ALA A 162 15.37 7.59 -1.41
CA ALA A 162 15.29 8.27 -0.12
C ALA A 162 13.89 8.20 0.52
N ARG A 163 12.84 8.12 -0.31
CA ARG A 163 11.44 7.96 0.15
C ARG A 163 11.13 6.52 0.52
N PHE A 164 11.59 5.57 -0.30
CA PHE A 164 11.32 4.14 -0.07
C PHE A 164 12.15 3.53 1.05
N PHE A 165 13.40 3.95 1.23
CA PHE A 165 14.32 3.30 2.15
C PHE A 165 13.80 3.21 3.60
N PRO A 166 13.26 4.29 4.21
CA PRO A 166 12.68 4.19 5.55
C PRO A 166 11.51 3.20 5.63
N LEU A 167 10.70 3.11 4.58
CA LEU A 167 9.55 2.20 4.52
C LEU A 167 10.02 0.75 4.38
N LEU A 168 11.01 0.48 3.53
CA LEU A 168 11.62 -0.84 3.39
C LEU A 168 12.25 -1.31 4.70
N ALA A 169 12.98 -0.43 5.39
CA ALA A 169 13.52 -0.72 6.72
C ALA A 169 12.41 -0.97 7.76
N GLY A 170 11.31 -0.23 7.68
CA GLY A 170 10.11 -0.43 8.49
C GLY A 170 9.47 -1.80 8.25
N LEU A 171 9.38 -2.25 6.99
CA LEU A 171 8.90 -3.59 6.66
C LEU A 171 9.79 -4.69 7.25
N ILE A 172 11.12 -4.54 7.19
CA ILE A 172 12.06 -5.50 7.81
C ILE A 172 11.84 -5.60 9.31
N SER A 173 11.52 -4.46 9.95
CA SER A 173 11.48 -4.34 11.41
C SER A 173 10.12 -4.69 12.04
N CYS A 174 9.04 -4.78 11.23
CA CYS A 174 7.69 -4.98 11.74
C CYS A 174 7.24 -6.45 11.69
N GLU A 175 6.28 -6.83 12.54
CA GLU A 175 5.67 -8.15 12.48
C GLU A 175 4.68 -8.23 11.31
N HIS A 176 4.65 -9.38 10.62
CA HIS A 176 3.77 -9.60 9.47
C HIS A 176 2.63 -10.57 9.79
N GLY A 177 1.54 -10.44 9.04
CA GLY A 177 0.43 -11.41 9.07
C GLY A 177 0.66 -12.67 8.24
N SER A 178 1.59 -12.63 7.28
CA SER A 178 1.99 -13.75 6.41
C SER A 178 3.46 -13.61 6.01
N SER A 179 4.07 -14.70 5.52
CA SER A 179 5.44 -14.69 5.00
C SER A 179 5.57 -14.08 3.60
N GLU A 180 4.46 -13.84 2.90
CA GLU A 180 4.45 -13.33 1.52
C GLU A 180 5.13 -11.97 1.39
N VAL A 181 4.90 -11.08 2.36
CA VAL A 181 5.52 -9.74 2.38
C VAL A 181 7.03 -9.86 2.55
N GLN A 182 7.51 -10.75 3.42
CA GLN A 182 8.93 -10.97 3.65
C GLN A 182 9.61 -11.55 2.40
N LEU A 183 8.96 -12.52 1.74
CA LEU A 183 9.46 -13.10 0.50
C LEU A 183 9.55 -12.06 -0.62
N ALA A 184 8.49 -11.27 -0.82
CA ALA A 184 8.47 -10.22 -1.83
C ALA A 184 9.50 -9.12 -1.55
N LEU A 185 9.71 -8.76 -0.27
CA LEU A 185 10.72 -7.79 0.13
C LEU A 185 12.13 -8.31 -0.14
N SER A 186 12.40 -9.57 0.21
CA SER A 186 13.68 -10.23 -0.06
C SER A 186 13.98 -10.25 -1.56
N ASP A 187 13.01 -10.65 -2.38
CA ASP A 187 13.12 -10.67 -3.84
C ASP A 187 13.41 -9.27 -4.41
N MET A 188 12.65 -8.26 -3.98
CA MET A 188 12.84 -6.85 -4.38
C MET A 188 14.24 -6.33 -4.01
N LEU A 189 14.71 -6.57 -2.78
CA LEU A 189 16.04 -6.15 -2.34
C LEU A 189 17.15 -6.87 -3.12
N SER A 190 17.01 -8.18 -3.34
CA SER A 190 18.00 -8.95 -4.10
C SER A 190 18.13 -8.46 -5.55
N THR A 191 17.00 -8.06 -6.16
CA THR A 191 16.96 -7.60 -7.56
C THR A 191 17.42 -6.15 -7.71
N ARG A 192 17.07 -5.27 -6.77
CA ARG A 192 17.28 -3.81 -6.90
C ARG A 192 18.49 -3.28 -6.14
N VAL A 193 18.83 -3.88 -5.01
CA VAL A 193 19.92 -3.42 -4.13
C VAL A 193 21.16 -4.32 -4.26
N GLY A 194 20.96 -5.62 -4.49
CA GLY A 194 22.04 -6.59 -4.71
C GLY A 194 23.04 -6.16 -5.79
N PRO A 195 22.60 -5.79 -7.02
CA PRO A 195 23.50 -5.35 -8.08
C PRO A 195 24.26 -4.07 -7.75
N VAL A 196 23.63 -3.12 -7.04
CA VAL A 196 24.24 -1.84 -6.65
C VAL A 196 25.39 -2.06 -5.65
N LEU A 197 25.21 -2.97 -4.69
CA LEU A 197 26.26 -3.32 -3.73
C LEU A 197 27.43 -4.07 -4.39
N LEU A 198 27.13 -4.95 -5.34
CA LEU A 198 28.14 -5.68 -6.11
C LEU A 198 28.98 -4.78 -7.04
N TRP A 199 28.46 -3.63 -7.45
CA TRP A 199 29.21 -2.67 -8.30
C TRP A 199 29.99 -1.63 -7.49
N ALA A 200 29.70 -1.50 -6.20
CA ALA A 200 30.39 -0.58 -5.28
C ALA A 200 31.60 -1.21 -4.57
N CYS A 201 31.85 -2.50 -4.78
CA CYS A 201 32.99 -3.27 -4.25
C CYS A 201 33.96 -3.62 -5.37
#